data_AF-A0A3E1ER16-F1
#
_entry.id   AF-A0A3E1ER16-F1
#
_cell.length_a   1.000
_cell.length_b   1.000
_cell.length_c   1.000
_cell.angle_alpha   90.00
_cell.angle_beta   90.00
_cell.angle_gamma   90.00
#
_symmetry.space_group_name_H-M   'P 1'
#
loop_
_entity.id
_entity.type
_entity.pdbx_description
1 polymer ?
#
loop_
_entity_poly.entity_id
_entity_poly.type
_entity_poly.pdbx_seq_one_letter_code
_entity_poly.pdbx_strand_id
1 'polypeptide(L)'
;MTHTHEPAVEILGPYAMLHDLARLEYGRLLWRKARTRERLLRHWTDERHPYRDRFLETWRPVVEEVLEADPAQDFELDAQLKSRGLSLRVVVREIPPVIGSFFAESRI
;
A
#
# COMPACT_ATOMS: atom_id res chain seq x y z
N MET A 1 23.82 6.10 21.82
CA MET A 1 23.30 5.96 20.44
C MET A 1 22.02 5.17 20.52
N THR A 2 20.89 5.85 20.68
CA THR A 2 19.57 5.23 20.67
C THR A 2 19.23 4.93 19.21
N HIS A 3 19.27 3.65 18.82
CA HIS A 3 18.65 3.21 17.58
C HIS A 3 17.17 3.57 17.68
N THR A 4 16.75 4.60 16.96
CA THR A 4 15.34 4.84 16.68
C THR A 4 14.89 3.65 15.84
N HIS A 5 14.30 2.65 16.48
CA HIS A 5 13.72 1.51 15.80
C HIS A 5 12.50 2.04 15.04
N GLU A 6 12.59 2.14 13.71
CA GLU A 6 11.46 2.57 12.90
C GLU A 6 10.37 1.50 13.03
N PRO A 7 9.20 1.82 13.63
CA PRO A 7 8.19 0.83 13.99
C PRO A 7 7.70 0.02 12.78
N ALA A 8 7.78 0.60 11.58
CA ALA A 8 7.39 -0.06 10.35
C ALA A 8 8.30 -1.25 9.94
N VAL A 9 9.60 -1.22 10.27
CA VAL A 9 10.51 -2.36 9.99
C VAL A 9 10.18 -3.55 10.88
N GLU A 10 9.80 -3.29 12.14
CA GLU A 10 9.41 -4.32 13.09
C GLU A 10 8.11 -5.03 12.66
N ILE A 11 7.13 -4.26 12.16
CA ILE A 11 5.81 -4.78 11.77
C ILE A 11 5.86 -5.56 10.46
N LEU A 12 6.62 -5.07 9.47
CA LEU A 12 6.77 -5.77 8.20
C LEU A 12 7.68 -7.01 8.31
N GLY A 13 8.36 -7.18 9.45
CA GLY A 13 9.20 -8.31 9.80
C GLY A 13 10.66 -8.17 9.30
N PRO A 14 11.54 -9.11 9.70
CA PRO A 14 13.00 -8.98 9.53
C PRO A 14 13.48 -9.02 8.06
N TYR A 15 12.57 -9.36 7.14
CA TYR A 15 12.82 -9.41 5.70
C TYR A 15 12.05 -8.32 4.94
N ALA A 16 11.60 -7.28 5.65
CA ALA A 16 11.08 -6.07 5.03
C ALA A 16 12.20 -5.39 4.26
N MET A 17 11.96 -5.14 2.97
CA MET A 17 12.89 -4.41 2.15
C MET A 17 12.55 -2.92 2.18
N LEU A 18 13.52 -2.06 1.90
CA LEU A 18 13.29 -0.61 1.82
C LEU A 18 12.14 -0.25 0.85
N HIS A 19 11.96 -1.04 -0.22
CA HIS A 19 10.85 -0.85 -1.16
C HIS A 19 9.48 -1.23 -0.57
N ASP A 20 9.40 -2.17 0.37
CA ASP A 20 8.15 -2.52 1.06
C ASP A 20 7.72 -1.33 1.93
N LEU A 21 8.67 -0.78 2.71
CA LEU A 21 8.44 0.41 3.54
C LEU A 21 8.01 1.63 2.71
N ALA A 22 8.78 1.96 1.67
CA ALA A 22 8.47 3.07 0.78
C ALA A 22 7.09 2.91 0.13
N ARG A 23 6.72 1.69 -0.29
CA ARG A 23 5.42 1.44 -0.91
C ARG A 23 4.26 1.68 0.06
N LEU A 24 4.39 1.29 1.32
CA LEU A 24 3.39 1.55 2.34
C LEU A 24 3.27 3.05 2.65
N GLU A 25 4.40 3.71 2.91
CA GLU A 25 4.42 5.14 3.27
C GLU A 25 3.90 6.03 2.13
N TYR A 26 4.45 5.89 0.92
CA TYR A 26 4.01 6.67 -0.23
C TYR A 26 2.59 6.30 -0.65
N GLY A 27 2.22 5.02 -0.56
CA GLY A 27 0.85 4.57 -0.79
C GLY A 27 -0.13 5.35 0.07
N ARG A 28 0.08 5.38 1.40
CA ARG A 28 -0.75 6.12 2.35
C ARG A 28 -0.74 7.63 2.12
N LEU A 29 0.43 8.20 1.82
CA LEU A 29 0.57 9.64 1.55
C LEU A 29 -0.28 10.06 0.33
N LEU A 30 -0.27 9.26 -0.72
CA LEU A 30 -1.05 9.50 -1.93
C LEU A 30 -2.54 9.22 -1.68
N TRP A 31 -2.87 8.14 -0.97
CA TRP A 31 -4.26 7.74 -0.66
C TRP A 31 -5.01 8.77 0.18
N ARG A 32 -4.34 9.43 1.12
CA ARG A 32 -4.95 10.45 2.00
C ARG A 32 -5.54 11.64 1.25
N LYS A 33 -5.02 11.94 0.04
CA LYS A 33 -5.51 13.04 -0.79
C LYS A 33 -6.63 12.51 -1.69
N ALA A 34 -7.88 12.91 -1.45
CA ALA A 34 -9.06 12.43 -2.19
C ALA A 34 -8.86 12.41 -3.73
N ARG A 35 -8.40 13.53 -4.32
CA ARG A 35 -8.10 13.61 -5.76
C ARG A 35 -7.04 12.61 -6.22
N THR A 36 -6.03 12.36 -5.39
CA THR A 36 -4.97 11.40 -5.72
C THR A 36 -5.46 9.96 -5.54
N ARG A 37 -6.26 9.67 -4.51
CA ARG A 37 -6.94 8.38 -4.33
C ARG A 37 -7.79 8.01 -5.55
N GLU A 38 -8.62 8.92 -6.02
CA GLU A 38 -9.42 8.71 -7.23
C GLU A 38 -8.53 8.40 -8.44
N ARG A 39 -7.42 9.12 -8.60
CA ARG A 39 -6.45 8.86 -9.67
C ARG A 39 -5.76 7.51 -9.52
N LEU A 40 -5.38 7.10 -8.31
CA LEU A 40 -4.81 5.77 -8.05
C LEU A 40 -5.80 4.68 -8.45
N LEU A 41 -7.05 4.80 -8.00
CA LEU A 41 -8.11 3.86 -8.36
C LEU A 41 -8.33 3.80 -9.88
N ARG A 42 -8.41 4.94 -10.58
CA ARG A 42 -8.52 4.95 -12.04
C ARG A 42 -7.32 4.26 -12.70
N HIS A 43 -6.10 4.55 -12.24
CA HIS A 43 -4.88 3.98 -12.81
C HIS A 43 -4.78 2.47 -12.57
N TRP A 44 -5.09 2.00 -11.36
CA TRP A 44 -5.01 0.58 -11.00
C TRP A 44 -6.13 -0.26 -11.62
N THR A 45 -7.24 0.37 -12.01
CA THR A 45 -8.38 -0.30 -12.66
C THR A 45 -8.39 -0.15 -14.18
N ASP A 46 -7.44 0.62 -14.75
CA ASP A 46 -7.24 0.75 -16.19
C ASP A 46 -6.88 -0.62 -16.81
N GLU A 47 -7.56 -0.99 -17.89
CA GLU A 47 -7.39 -2.27 -18.62
C GLU A 47 -5.95 -2.53 -19.09
N ARG A 48 -5.16 -1.47 -19.25
CA ARG A 48 -3.75 -1.56 -19.66
C ARG A 48 -2.81 -1.81 -18.49
N HIS A 49 -3.30 -1.74 -17.25
CA HIS A 49 -2.48 -1.89 -16.06
C HIS A 49 -2.15 -3.38 -15.79
N PRO A 50 -0.86 -3.79 -15.73
CA PRO A 50 -0.48 -5.20 -15.64
C PRO A 50 -1.02 -5.94 -14.40
N TYR A 51 -1.32 -5.20 -13.33
CA TYR A 51 -1.80 -5.75 -12.06
C TYR A 51 -3.30 -5.58 -11.84
N ARG A 52 -4.04 -5.10 -12.85
CA ARG A 52 -5.47 -4.76 -12.73
C ARG A 52 -6.30 -5.91 -12.19
N ASP A 53 -6.26 -7.06 -12.86
CA ASP A 53 -7.19 -8.16 -12.57
C ASP A 53 -6.94 -8.71 -11.17
N ARG A 54 -5.67 -8.93 -10.83
CA ARG A 54 -5.24 -9.34 -9.48
C ARG A 54 -5.71 -8.34 -8.41
N PHE A 55 -5.58 -7.04 -8.67
CA PHE A 55 -6.07 -6.00 -7.76
C PHE A 55 -7.60 -6.05 -7.60
N LEU A 56 -8.35 -6.07 -8.69
CA LEU A 56 -9.82 -6.06 -8.67
C LEU A 56 -10.41 -7.30 -8.02
N GLU A 57 -9.87 -8.48 -8.32
CA GLU A 57 -10.45 -9.76 -7.91
C GLU A 57 -10.09 -10.14 -6.48
N THR A 58 -8.86 -9.81 -6.03
CA THR A 58 -8.32 -10.37 -4.77
C THR A 58 -7.96 -9.28 -3.76
N TRP A 59 -7.25 -8.23 -4.18
CA TRP A 59 -6.52 -7.38 -3.24
C TRP A 59 -7.17 -6.05 -2.92
N ARG A 60 -8.12 -5.58 -3.73
CA ARG A 60 -8.70 -4.25 -3.58
C ARG A 60 -9.24 -3.98 -2.17
N PRO A 61 -10.10 -4.82 -1.57
CA PRO A 61 -10.67 -4.51 -0.25
C PRO A 61 -9.59 -4.36 0.83
N VAL A 62 -8.59 -5.24 0.83
CA VAL A 62 -7.53 -5.25 1.85
C VAL A 62 -6.45 -4.20 1.60
N VAL A 63 -6.16 -3.88 0.34
CA VAL A 63 -5.27 -2.76 -0.02
C VAL A 63 -5.90 -1.44 0.40
N GLU A 64 -7.19 -1.23 0.13
CA GLU A 64 -7.89 -0.02 0.57
C GLU A 64 -7.90 0.08 2.11
N GLU A 65 -8.17 -1.02 2.83
CA GLU A 65 -8.08 -1.09 4.30
C GLU A 65 -6.69 -0.67 4.82
N VAL A 66 -5.61 -1.22 4.25
CA VAL A 66 -4.23 -0.91 4.67
C VAL A 66 -3.85 0.55 4.39
N LEU A 67 -4.31 1.10 3.27
CA LEU A 67 -4.01 2.48 2.87
C LEU A 67 -4.84 3.52 3.64
N GLU A 68 -6.02 3.14 4.13
CA GLU A 68 -6.88 4.00 4.96
C GLU A 68 -6.45 3.99 6.44
N ALA A 69 -5.89 2.88 6.92
CA ALA A 69 -5.50 2.71 8.31
C ALA A 69 -4.46 3.75 8.77
N ASP A 70 -4.60 4.20 10.02
CA ASP A 70 -3.61 5.03 10.69
C ASP A 70 -2.32 4.22 10.91
N PRO A 71 -1.13 4.72 10.53
CA PRO A 71 0.15 4.06 10.82
C PRO A 71 0.35 3.67 12.30
N ALA A 72 -0.26 4.39 13.24
CA ALA A 72 -0.22 4.05 14.66
C ALA A 72 -0.88 2.69 14.98
N GLN A 73 -1.73 2.18 14.09
CA GLN A 73 -2.46 0.93 14.23
C GLN A 73 -1.82 -0.24 13.48
N ASP A 74 -0.64 -0.08 12.90
CA ASP A 74 -0.01 -1.08 12.04
C ASP A 74 0.19 -2.45 12.71
N PHE A 75 0.51 -2.48 14.02
CA PHE A 75 0.62 -3.72 14.79
C PHE A 75 -0.73 -4.44 14.93
N GLU A 76 -1.81 -3.69 15.21
CA GLU A 76 -3.15 -4.24 15.34
C GLU A 76 -3.67 -4.73 13.99
N LEU A 77 -3.47 -3.93 12.95
CA LEU A 77 -3.82 -4.26 11.57
C LEU A 77 -3.10 -5.52 11.09
N ASP A 78 -1.79 -5.65 11.35
CA ASP A 78 -1.04 -6.85 11.00
C ASP A 78 -1.56 -8.10 11.76
N ALA A 79 -1.92 -7.96 13.03
CA ALA A 79 -2.54 -9.05 13.79
C ALA A 79 -3.91 -9.46 13.20
N GLN A 80 -4.74 -8.50 12.80
CA GLN A 80 -6.01 -8.76 12.12
C GLN A 80 -5.82 -9.36 10.72
N LEU A 81 -4.77 -9.00 9.99
CA LEU A 81 -4.42 -9.63 8.72
C LEU A 81 -3.96 -11.07 8.91
N LYS A 82 -3.15 -11.34 9.94
CA LYS A 82 -2.67 -12.68 10.29
C LYS A 82 -3.80 -13.64 10.64
N SER A 83 -4.85 -13.19 11.33
CA SER A 83 -6.02 -14.03 11.60
C SER A 83 -6.79 -14.44 10.34
N ARG A 84 -6.62 -13.69 9.24
CA ARG A 84 -7.17 -13.97 7.90
C ARG A 84 -6.19 -14.73 6.99
N GLY A 85 -5.02 -15.16 7.51
CA GLY A 85 -3.98 -15.84 6.73
C GLY A 85 -3.11 -14.91 5.88
N LEU A 86 -3.15 -13.60 6.13
CA LEU A 86 -2.34 -12.58 5.46
C LEU A 86 -1.26 -12.02 6.40
N SER A 87 -0.54 -11.01 5.95
CA SER A 87 0.29 -10.14 6.79
C SER A 87 0.34 -8.77 6.14
N LEU A 88 0.65 -7.73 6.91
CA LEU A 88 0.80 -6.37 6.38
C LEU A 88 1.81 -6.34 5.22
N ARG A 89 2.95 -7.04 5.36
CA ARG A 89 3.95 -7.15 4.29
C ARG A 89 3.40 -7.77 3.01
N VAL A 90 2.60 -8.84 3.11
CA VAL A 90 1.98 -9.46 1.94
C VAL A 90 1.09 -8.45 1.23
N VAL A 91 0.21 -7.76 1.97
CA VAL A 91 -0.70 -6.77 1.37
C VAL A 91 0.07 -5.60 0.76
N VAL A 92 1.11 -5.12 1.43
CA VAL A 92 1.99 -4.05 0.92
C VAL A 92 2.57 -4.41 -0.44
N ARG A 93 2.99 -5.66 -0.64
CA ARG A 93 3.53 -6.12 -1.93
C ARG A 93 2.50 -6.15 -3.04
N GLU A 94 1.23 -6.19 -2.68
CA GLU A 94 0.09 -6.25 -3.58
C GLU A 94 -0.53 -4.87 -3.85
N ILE A 95 -0.06 -3.80 -3.18
CA ILE A 95 -0.36 -2.43 -3.58
C ILE A 95 0.18 -2.24 -5.01
N PRO A 96 -0.68 -1.97 -6.02
CA PRO A 96 -0.21 -1.90 -7.39
C PRO A 96 0.75 -0.71 -7.57
N PRO A 97 1.86 -0.91 -8.30
CA PRO A 97 2.82 0.17 -8.51
C PRO A 97 2.19 1.27 -9.36
N VAL A 98 2.61 2.52 -9.14
CA VAL A 98 2.25 3.63 -10.01
C VAL A 98 3.31 3.76 -11.10
N ILE A 99 2.92 3.53 -12.36
CA ILE A 99 3.83 3.45 -13.51
C ILE A 99 3.35 4.32 -14.67
N GLY A 100 4.27 4.71 -15.55
CA GLY A 100 3.95 5.37 -16.82
C GLY A 100 3.15 6.67 -16.67
N SER A 101 1.93 6.67 -17.22
CA SER A 101 1.08 7.86 -17.39
C SER A 101 0.50 8.43 -16.10
N PHE A 102 0.69 7.79 -14.94
CA PHE A 102 0.10 8.26 -13.68
C PHE A 102 0.38 9.74 -13.38
N PHE A 103 1.60 10.22 -13.63
CA PHE A 103 1.98 11.62 -13.40
C PHE A 103 1.77 12.53 -14.61
N ALA A 104 1.41 12.00 -15.78
CA ALA A 104 1.18 12.81 -16.98
C ALA A 104 -0.06 13.70 -16.85
N GLU A 105 -1.10 13.23 -16.16
CA GLU A 105 -2.32 14.01 -15.84
C GLU A 105 -2.10 15.11 -14.78
N SER A 106 -0.91 15.19 -14.17
CA SER A 106 -0.59 16.26 -13.20
C SER A 106 -0.07 17.54 -13.86
N ARG A 107 0.22 17.54 -15.17
CA ARG A 107 0.59 18.75 -15.93
C ARG A 107 -0.68 19.40 -16.51
N ILE A 108 -1.41 20.12 -15.67
CA ILE A 108 -2.33 21.19 -16.12
C ILE A 108 -2.18 22.34 -15.12
#